data_AF-X0X6C0-F1
#
_entry.id   AF-X0X6C0-F1
#
_cell.length_a   1.000
_cell.length_b   1.000
_cell.length_c   1.000
_cell.angle_alpha   90.00
_cell.angle_beta   90.00
_cell.angle_gamma   90.00
#
_symmetry.space_group_name_H-M   'P 1'
#
loop_
_entity.id
_entity.type
_entity.pdbx_description
1 polymer ?
#
loop_
_entity_poly.entity_id
_entity_poly.type
_entity_poly.pdbx_seq_one_letter_code
_entity_poly.pdbx_strand_id
1 'polypeptide(L)'
;MNFSKYIDIPYLHKGSEFSGADCWGLVKLIYKEEKSIILPNFWYREFWYKNDKNHIIDNIPKVKIIKILPPYQKFDGLLFYDQKRKLVNHIGLIIEEDKFIHTY
;
A
#
# COMPACT_ATOMS: atom_id res chain seq x y z
N MET A 1 4.35 18.39 -5.56
CA MET A 1 4.52 16.97 -5.96
C MET A 1 3.36 16.59 -6.84
N ASN A 2 3.64 16.04 -8.01
CA ASN A 2 2.63 15.62 -8.98
C ASN A 2 2.53 14.08 -8.96
N PHE A 3 1.37 13.55 -8.56
CA PHE A 3 1.14 12.09 -8.52
C PHE A 3 0.72 11.50 -9.87
N SER A 4 0.53 12.30 -10.93
CA SER A 4 0.15 11.82 -12.26
C SER A 4 1.12 10.77 -12.82
N LYS A 5 2.40 10.79 -12.44
CA LYS A 5 3.38 9.78 -12.87
C LYS A 5 3.12 8.37 -12.33
N TYR A 6 2.24 8.24 -11.33
CA TYR A 6 1.86 6.95 -10.74
C TYR A 6 0.51 6.43 -11.24
N ILE A 7 -0.14 7.17 -12.12
CA ILE A 7 -1.40 6.78 -12.75
C ILE A 7 -1.10 5.83 -13.91
N ASP A 8 -2.00 4.88 -14.17
CA ASP A 8 -1.92 3.87 -15.23
C ASP A 8 -0.72 2.92 -15.16
N ILE A 9 -0.02 2.85 -14.01
CA ILE A 9 0.94 1.77 -13.75
C ILE A 9 0.15 0.44 -13.77
N PRO A 10 0.52 -0.52 -14.64
CA PRO A 10 -0.22 -1.76 -14.74
C PRO A 10 -0.11 -2.57 -13.46
N TYR A 11 -1.14 -3.37 -13.17
CA TYR A 11 -1.08 -4.32 -12.08
C TYR A 11 0.01 -5.35 -12.34
N LEU A 12 0.91 -5.54 -11.37
CA LEU A 12 1.86 -6.64 -11.35
C LEU A 12 1.97 -7.15 -9.92
N HIS A 13 1.57 -8.41 -9.70
CA HIS A 13 1.72 -9.06 -8.40
C HIS A 13 3.18 -9.02 -7.95
N LYS A 14 3.45 -8.45 -6.78
CA LYS A 14 4.79 -8.15 -6.23
C LYS A 14 5.63 -7.16 -7.04
N GLY A 15 5.06 -6.52 -8.06
CA GLY A 15 5.70 -5.41 -8.75
C GLY A 15 5.84 -4.21 -7.82
N SER A 16 6.86 -3.39 -8.02
CA SER A 16 7.04 -2.13 -7.29
C SER A 16 7.81 -1.10 -8.11
N GLU A 17 7.54 -1.09 -9.41
CA GLU A 17 8.21 -0.24 -10.41
C GLU A 17 7.17 0.38 -11.34
N PHE A 18 7.57 1.36 -12.14
CA PHE A 18 6.67 1.98 -13.13
C PHE A 18 6.21 1.00 -14.22
N SER A 19 6.94 -0.11 -14.43
CA SER A 19 6.55 -1.20 -15.32
C SER A 19 5.43 -2.08 -14.75
N GLY A 20 5.15 -1.97 -13.45
CA GLY A 20 4.03 -2.63 -12.80
C GLY A 20 4.14 -2.66 -11.28
N ALA A 21 3.00 -2.53 -10.61
CA ALA A 21 2.90 -2.53 -9.17
C ALA A 21 1.59 -3.16 -8.68
N ASP A 22 1.65 -3.79 -7.50
CA ASP A 22 0.45 -4.10 -6.72
C ASP A 22 0.24 -3.05 -5.61
N CYS A 23 -0.80 -3.21 -4.79
CA CYS A 23 -1.14 -2.22 -3.77
C CYS A 23 0.02 -1.84 -2.82
N TRP A 24 0.79 -2.82 -2.33
CA TRP A 24 1.97 -2.55 -1.50
C TRP A 24 3.13 -2.04 -2.34
N GLY A 25 3.31 -2.59 -3.53
CA GLY A 25 4.27 -2.18 -4.53
C GLY A 25 4.21 -0.70 -4.89
N LEU A 26 3.00 -0.17 -5.05
CA LEU A 26 2.76 1.24 -5.34
C LEU A 26 3.17 2.12 -4.16
N VAL A 27 2.84 1.72 -2.93
CA VAL A 27 3.28 2.43 -1.70
C VAL A 27 4.81 2.46 -1.65
N LYS A 28 5.47 1.33 -1.88
CA LYS A 28 6.94 1.25 -1.93
C LYS A 28 7.53 2.18 -2.99
N LEU A 29 6.97 2.16 -4.20
CA LEU A 29 7.44 3.00 -5.31
C LEU A 29 7.32 4.48 -4.96
N ILE A 30 6.18 4.92 -4.41
CA ILE A 30 5.98 6.33 -4.02
C ILE A 30 6.95 6.74 -2.91
N TYR A 31 7.15 5.92 -1.88
CA TYR A 31 8.12 6.24 -0.81
C TYR A 31 9.56 6.29 -1.32
N LYS A 32 9.92 5.41 -2.25
CA LYS A 32 11.25 5.43 -2.88
C LYS A 32 11.46 6.72 -3.67
N GLU A 33 10.50 7.10 -4.51
CA GLU A 33 10.64 8.22 -5.44
C GLU A 33 10.43 9.59 -4.78
N GLU A 34 9.49 9.71 -3.85
CA GLU A 34 9.14 11.01 -3.24
C GLU A 34 9.83 11.27 -1.89
N LYS A 35 10.33 10.21 -1.24
CA LYS A 35 10.97 10.31 0.09
C LYS A 35 12.36 9.71 0.17
N SER A 36 12.85 9.04 -0.88
CA SER A 36 14.10 8.28 -0.84
C SER A 36 14.12 7.20 0.26
N ILE A 37 12.95 6.69 0.64
CA ILE A 37 12.78 5.65 1.68
C ILE A 37 12.47 4.31 1.00
N ILE A 38 13.30 3.30 1.28
CA ILE A 38 13.08 1.95 0.76
C ILE A 38 12.28 1.16 1.78
N LEU A 39 11.02 0.90 1.46
CA LEU A 39 10.16 0.00 2.23
C LEU A 39 10.43 -1.47 1.84
N PRO A 40 10.39 -2.41 2.81
CA PRO A 40 10.70 -3.82 2.56
C PRO A 40 9.59 -4.53 1.79
N ASN A 41 9.98 -5.67 1.20
CA ASN A 41 9.05 -6.58 0.57
C ASN A 41 8.32 -7.42 1.62
N PHE A 42 7.03 -7.63 1.39
CA PHE A 42 6.26 -8.64 2.10
C PHE A 42 6.13 -9.86 1.20
N TRP A 43 6.36 -11.05 1.76
CA TRP A 43 6.10 -12.27 1.03
C TRP A 43 4.64 -12.67 1.23
N TYR A 44 3.87 -12.67 0.14
CA TYR A 44 2.53 -13.25 0.07
C TYR A 44 2.32 -13.94 -1.28
N ARG A 45 1.37 -14.88 -1.32
CA ARG A 45 0.93 -15.53 -2.56
C ARG A 45 -0.11 -14.65 -3.26
N GLU A 46 -0.31 -14.84 -4.55
CA GLU A 46 -1.45 -14.20 -5.21
C GLU A 46 -2.76 -14.70 -4.56
N PHE A 47 -3.79 -13.85 -4.51
CA PHE A 47 -5.07 -14.16 -3.87
C PHE A 47 -4.98 -14.61 -2.40
N TRP A 48 -3.95 -14.18 -1.67
CA TRP A 48 -3.72 -14.55 -0.28
C TRP A 48 -4.91 -14.30 0.65
N TYR A 49 -5.71 -13.28 0.35
CA TYR A 49 -6.93 -12.91 1.09
C TYR A 49 -7.98 -14.03 1.10
N LYS A 50 -7.89 -15.04 0.21
CA LYS A 50 -8.78 -16.22 0.21
C LYS A 50 -8.50 -17.19 1.35
N ASN A 51 -7.35 -17.11 1.99
CA ASN A 51 -6.94 -18.01 3.07
C ASN A 51 -6.98 -17.34 4.45
N ASP A 52 -7.76 -16.25 4.59
CA ASP A 52 -7.95 -15.49 5.82
C ASP A 52 -6.67 -14.98 6.52
N LYS A 53 -5.63 -14.66 5.73
CA LYS A 53 -4.35 -14.13 6.24
C LYS A 53 -4.32 -12.61 6.17
N ASN A 54 -3.74 -11.95 7.16
CA ASN A 54 -3.68 -10.49 7.27
C ASN A 54 -2.31 -9.97 6.81
N HIS A 55 -1.85 -10.34 5.62
CA HIS A 55 -0.45 -10.13 5.23
C HIS A 55 0.04 -8.68 5.30
N ILE A 56 -0.84 -7.69 5.12
CA ILE A 56 -0.46 -6.28 5.29
C ILE A 56 -0.18 -5.99 6.77
N ILE A 57 -1.14 -6.30 7.67
CA ILE A 57 -0.99 -6.08 9.11
C ILE A 57 0.10 -6.96 9.72
N ASP A 58 0.17 -8.24 9.35
CA ASP A 58 1.12 -9.19 9.93
C ASP A 58 2.58 -8.82 9.62
N ASN A 59 2.81 -8.03 8.57
CA ASN A 59 4.13 -7.52 8.24
C ASN A 59 4.40 -6.09 8.76
N ILE A 60 3.41 -5.37 9.32
CA ILE A 60 3.57 -4.05 9.98
C ILE A 60 4.72 -4.03 11.00
N PRO A 61 4.92 -5.06 11.86
CA PRO A 61 6.03 -5.06 12.81
C PRO A 61 7.41 -5.00 12.16
N LYS A 62 7.55 -5.51 10.92
CA LYS A 62 8.83 -5.47 10.18
C LYS A 62 9.17 -4.09 9.64
N VAL A 63 8.20 -3.18 9.59
CA VAL A 63 8.32 -1.83 9.00
C VAL A 63 8.16 -0.70 9.99
N LYS A 64 8.00 -0.99 11.29
CA LYS A 64 7.72 0.02 12.32
C LYS A 64 6.54 0.93 11.94
N ILE A 65 5.56 0.41 11.20
CA ILE A 65 4.33 1.15 10.90
C ILE A 65 3.55 1.27 12.21
N ILE A 66 3.15 2.48 12.56
CA ILE A 66 2.33 2.76 13.75
C ILE A 66 0.92 3.14 13.33
N LYS A 67 -0.06 2.78 14.15
CA LYS A 67 -1.41 3.32 14.00
C LYS A 67 -1.39 4.79 14.42
N ILE A 68 -1.93 5.66 13.57
CA ILE A 68 -2.05 7.09 13.82
C ILE A 68 -3.51 7.49 14.03
N LEU A 69 -3.74 8.61 14.71
CA LEU A 69 -5.06 9.22 14.89
C LEU A 69 -5.17 10.48 14.02
N PRO A 70 -6.39 10.90 13.65
CA PRO A 70 -6.59 12.17 12.95
C PRO A 70 -5.94 13.36 13.66
N PRO A 71 -5.52 14.40 12.92
CA PRO A 71 -5.65 14.54 11.47
C PRO A 71 -4.64 13.66 10.70
N TYR A 72 -5.12 13.00 9.66
CA TYR A 72 -4.27 12.23 8.77
C TYR A 72 -3.50 13.15 7.82
N GLN A 73 -2.29 12.75 7.47
CA GLN A 73 -1.35 13.51 6.67
C GLN A 73 -1.06 12.81 5.35
N LYS A 74 -0.57 13.62 4.41
CA LYS A 74 -0.03 13.11 3.15
C LYS A 74 1.08 12.09 3.43
N PHE A 75 1.08 11.01 2.65
CA PHE A 75 1.91 9.80 2.82
C PHE A 75 1.48 8.86 3.94
N ASP A 76 0.40 9.12 4.66
CA ASP A 76 -0.12 8.10 5.57
C ASP A 76 -0.77 6.95 4.78
N GLY A 77 -0.56 5.73 5.26
CA GLY A 77 -1.14 4.52 4.69
C GLY A 77 -2.62 4.38 5.07
N LEU A 78 -3.46 4.11 4.07
CA LEU A 78 -4.89 3.87 4.24
C LEU A 78 -5.17 2.37 4.05
N LEU A 79 -5.51 1.67 5.13
CA LEU A 79 -5.83 0.23 5.10
C LEU A 79 -7.32 0.01 4.81
N PHE A 80 -7.62 -0.90 3.89
CA PHE A 80 -9.00 -1.31 3.62
C PHE A 80 -9.30 -2.63 4.30
N TYR A 81 -10.35 -2.62 5.12
CA TYR A 81 -10.79 -3.79 5.87
C TYR A 81 -12.01 -4.45 5.19
N ASP A 82 -11.85 -5.70 4.80
CA ASP A 82 -12.94 -6.54 4.30
C ASP A 82 -13.74 -7.10 5.48
N GLN A 83 -14.94 -6.58 5.70
CA GLN A 83 -15.82 -7.01 6.78
C GLN A 83 -16.30 -8.47 6.65
N LYS A 84 -16.42 -9.00 5.43
CA LYS A 84 -16.88 -10.38 5.20
C LYS A 84 -15.79 -11.38 5.57
N ARG A 85 -14.54 -11.08 5.18
CA ARG A 85 -13.36 -11.93 5.46
C ARG A 85 -12.66 -11.62 6.78
N LYS A 86 -13.08 -10.53 7.44
CA LYS A 86 -12.50 -10.04 8.70
C LYS A 86 -11.00 -9.75 8.64
N LEU A 87 -10.50 -9.25 7.51
CA LEU A 87 -9.07 -8.98 7.30
C LEU A 87 -8.84 -7.71 6.48
N VAL A 88 -7.62 -7.17 6.55
CA VAL A 88 -7.13 -6.14 5.64
C VAL A 88 -6.60 -6.83 4.40
N ASN A 89 -7.14 -6.49 3.22
CA ASN A 89 -6.73 -7.04 1.92
C ASN A 89 -6.10 -6.01 0.98
N HIS A 90 -6.18 -4.72 1.32
CA HIS A 90 -5.74 -3.64 0.45
C HIS A 90 -5.11 -2.48 1.22
N ILE A 91 -4.27 -1.72 0.53
CA ILE A 91 -3.67 -0.48 1.04
C ILE A 91 -3.66 0.58 -0.06
N GLY A 92 -3.95 1.82 0.35
CA GLY A 92 -3.73 3.03 -0.44
C GLY A 92 -2.84 4.00 0.33
N LEU A 93 -2.57 5.15 -0.27
CA LEU A 93 -1.73 6.20 0.30
C LEU A 93 -2.43 7.55 0.19
N ILE A 94 -2.52 8.29 1.29
CA ILE A 94 -3.10 9.65 1.29
C ILE A 94 -2.20 10.58 0.48
N ILE A 95 -2.78 11.30 -0.48
CA ILE A 95 -2.04 12.22 -1.35
C ILE A 95 -2.38 13.69 -1.09
N GLU A 96 -3.61 13.96 -0.64
CA GLU A 96 -4.16 15.27 -0.27
C GLU A 96 -5.34 15.06 0.73
N GLU A 97 -5.90 16.14 1.25
CA GLU A 97 -7.15 16.10 2.02
C GLU A 97 -8.24 15.39 1.20
N ASP A 98 -8.89 14.40 1.80
CA ASP A 98 -9.93 13.55 1.20
C ASP A 98 -9.54 12.82 -0.10
N LYS A 99 -8.25 12.71 -0.42
CA LYS A 99 -7.76 11.99 -1.61
C LYS A 99 -6.67 10.98 -1.27
N PHE A 100 -6.78 9.81 -1.86
CA PHE A 100 -5.76 8.78 -1.79
C PHE A 100 -5.48 8.18 -3.17
N ILE A 101 -4.32 7.55 -3.32
CA ILE A 101 -3.94 6.77 -4.51
C ILE A 101 -3.83 5.30 -4.13
N HIS A 102 -4.23 4.41 -5.03
CA HIS A 102 -4.06 2.97 -4.92
C HIS A 102 -4.00 2.34 -6.32
N THR A 103 -3.49 1.12 -6.40
CA THR A 103 -3.68 0.22 -7.55
C THR A 103 -4.43 -1.02 -7.06
N TYR A 104 -4.94 -1.86 -7.97
CA TYR A 104 -5.67 -3.10 -7.64
C TYR A 104 -4.76 -4.24 -7.14
#